data_AF-A0A3M1E0R5-F1
#
_entry.id   AF-A0A3M1E0R5-F1
#
_cell.length_a   1.000
_cell.length_b   1.000
_cell.length_c   1.000
_cell.angle_alpha   90.00
_cell.angle_beta   90.00
_cell.angle_gamma   90.00
#
_symmetry.space_group_name_H-M   'P 1'
#
loop_
_entity.id
_entity.type
_entity.pdbx_description
1 polymer ?
#
loop_
_entity_poly.entity_id
_entity_poly.type
_entity_poly.pdbx_seq_one_letter_code
_entity_poly.pdbx_strand_id
1 'polypeptide(L)'
;MAYGERPWDNPINWSFRIGRLFGIDVRVHIAFILCAAVLLAMEMPKPGSGVSRSFGEVFVDAFGTYGLLFFIVLVHEFGHCFGARAVGGEADEILLWPLGGLATTDPPHNARAYFLTAAAGPAVNVIFCVLTATVLIFWTGRSAAVPLNPFHPFRPIDSELFFSLTAAQFWAVRFFGLSYLLLLFNLLPILPLDGGQMLQSVLWSARGYRKSMEIATATGMVGAIVVGVVALFIEESWLLLMIAVFGYLT
;
A
#
# COMPACT_ATOMS: atom_id res chain seq x y z
N MET A 1 -17.87 9.96 22.96
CA MET A 1 -17.92 11.29 22.32
C MET A 1 -17.38 12.30 23.32
N ALA A 2 -16.12 12.70 23.17
CA ALA A 2 -15.54 13.78 23.97
C ALA A 2 -15.95 15.13 23.36
N TYR A 3 -16.15 16.10 24.25
CA TYR A 3 -16.76 17.41 24.04
C TYR A 3 -15.79 18.37 23.34
N GLY A 4 -16.16 18.93 22.17
CA GLY A 4 -15.66 20.25 21.77
C GLY A 4 -14.71 20.41 20.57
N GLU A 5 -14.34 19.38 19.82
CA GLU A 5 -13.62 19.62 18.55
C GLU A 5 -14.62 19.86 17.41
N ARG A 6 -14.51 20.99 16.71
CA ARG A 6 -15.28 21.18 15.47
C ARG A 6 -14.77 20.14 14.48
N PRO A 7 -15.62 19.56 13.61
CA PRO A 7 -15.19 18.57 12.61
C PRO A 7 -14.04 19.07 11.70
N TRP A 8 -13.82 20.39 11.67
CA TRP A 8 -12.80 21.07 10.87
C TRP A 8 -11.46 21.30 11.60
N ASP A 9 -11.37 21.06 12.92
CA ASP A 9 -10.18 21.37 13.71
C ASP A 9 -9.10 20.26 13.63
N ASN A 10 -9.47 19.05 13.19
CA ASN A 10 -8.57 17.92 13.03
C ASN A 10 -8.59 17.42 11.58
N PRO A 11 -7.46 17.46 10.85
CA PRO A 11 -7.40 16.99 9.47
C PRO A 11 -7.91 15.55 9.32
N ILE A 12 -7.70 14.67 10.30
CA ILE A 12 -8.15 13.26 10.28
C ILE A 12 -9.69 13.13 10.18
N ASN A 13 -10.44 14.14 10.65
CA ASN A 13 -11.90 14.14 10.60
C ASN A 13 -12.46 14.47 9.21
N TRP A 14 -11.61 14.83 8.23
CA TRP A 14 -12.02 15.05 6.85
C TRP A 14 -12.20 13.72 6.11
N SER A 15 -13.02 12.85 6.68
CA SER A 15 -13.38 11.56 6.13
C SER A 15 -14.88 11.37 6.12
N PHE A 16 -15.36 10.62 5.14
CA PHE A 16 -16.76 10.22 5.05
C PHE A 16 -16.85 8.71 5.10
N ARG A 17 -17.90 8.21 5.76
CA ARG A 17 -18.15 6.77 5.87
C ARG A 17 -18.77 6.27 4.57
N ILE A 18 -18.12 5.28 3.96
CA ILE A 18 -18.64 4.63 2.75
C ILE A 18 -19.61 3.52 3.12
N GLY A 19 -19.34 2.77 4.18
CA GLY A 19 -20.19 1.68 4.62
C GLY A 19 -19.67 0.94 5.84
N ARG A 20 -20.37 -0.13 6.20
CA ARG A 20 -19.97 -1.09 7.23
C ARG A 20 -19.93 -2.48 6.62
N LEU A 21 -18.77 -3.13 6.65
CA LEU A 21 -18.55 -4.47 6.11
C LEU A 21 -17.96 -5.34 7.21
N PHE A 22 -18.54 -6.53 7.45
CA PHE A 22 -18.10 -7.44 8.52
C PHE A 22 -18.05 -6.80 9.92
N GLY A 23 -18.89 -5.80 10.16
CA GLY A 23 -18.87 -5.04 11.42
C GLY A 23 -17.73 -4.02 11.54
N ILE A 24 -16.97 -3.78 10.48
CA ILE A 24 -15.88 -2.79 10.41
C ILE A 24 -16.38 -1.59 9.62
N ASP A 25 -16.21 -0.39 10.17
CA ASP A 25 -16.59 0.87 9.52
C ASP A 25 -15.50 1.33 8.54
N VAL A 26 -15.85 1.43 7.26
CA VAL A 26 -14.93 1.87 6.21
C VAL A 26 -15.14 3.35 5.94
N ARG A 27 -14.11 4.15 6.21
CA ARG A 27 -14.06 5.60 5.99
C ARG A 27 -13.03 5.94 4.93
N VAL A 28 -13.33 6.93 4.10
CA VAL A 28 -12.40 7.46 3.11
C VAL A 28 -12.14 8.92 3.38
N HIS A 29 -10.87 9.28 3.41
CA HIS A 29 -10.44 10.64 3.62
C HIS A 29 -10.49 11.46 2.31
N ILE A 30 -10.84 12.75 2.40
CA ILE A 30 -10.93 13.66 1.25
C ILE A 30 -9.60 13.76 0.50
N ALA A 31 -8.47 13.64 1.21
CA ALA A 31 -7.15 13.61 0.59
C ALA A 31 -7.03 12.51 -0.48
N PHE A 32 -7.74 11.39 -0.33
CA PHE A 32 -7.75 10.32 -1.33
C PHE A 32 -8.31 10.80 -2.67
N ILE A 33 -9.42 11.53 -2.62
CA ILE A 33 -10.05 12.14 -3.80
C ILE A 33 -9.13 13.20 -4.41
N LEU A 34 -8.55 14.07 -3.57
CA LEU A 34 -7.64 15.12 -4.04
C LEU A 34 -6.39 14.53 -4.72
N CYS A 35 -5.79 13.50 -4.13
CA CYS A 35 -4.63 12.82 -4.69
C CYS A 35 -4.97 12.17 -6.03
N ALA A 36 -6.09 11.45 -6.12
CA ALA A 36 -6.56 10.87 -7.38
C ALA A 36 -6.79 11.95 -8.46
N ALA A 37 -7.34 13.11 -8.09
CA ALA A 37 -7.55 14.22 -9.03
C ALA A 37 -6.24 14.85 -9.51
N VAL A 38 -5.28 15.07 -8.61
CA VAL A 38 -3.95 15.61 -8.97
C VAL A 38 -3.22 14.67 -9.91
N LEU A 39 -3.20 13.37 -9.60
CA LEU A 39 -2.50 12.41 -10.44
C LEU A 39 -3.19 12.20 -11.79
N LEU A 40 -4.52 12.21 -11.85
CA LEU A 40 -5.26 12.24 -13.12
C LEU A 40 -4.85 13.44 -13.96
N ALA A 41 -4.68 14.62 -13.35
CA ALA A 41 -4.22 15.81 -14.06
C ALA A 41 -2.77 15.70 -14.56
N MET A 42 -1.91 14.96 -13.85
CA MET A 42 -0.52 14.70 -14.28
C MET A 42 -0.44 13.75 -15.47
N GLU A 43 -1.41 12.82 -15.59
CA GLU A 43 -1.50 11.85 -16.69
C GLU A 43 -2.10 12.44 -17.98
N MET A 44 -2.61 13.67 -17.92
CA MET A 44 -3.20 14.35 -19.08
C MET A 44 -2.12 14.62 -20.14
N PRO A 45 -2.41 14.37 -21.44
CA PRO A 45 -1.45 14.57 -22.51
C PRO A 45 -0.92 16.00 -22.53
N LYS A 46 0.40 16.17 -22.35
CA LYS A 46 1.03 17.49 -22.44
C LYS A 46 1.04 17.94 -23.90
N PRO A 47 0.66 19.21 -24.19
CA PRO A 47 0.75 19.77 -25.53
C PRO A 47 2.18 19.61 -26.07
N GLY A 48 2.33 18.99 -27.26
CA GLY A 48 3.64 18.80 -27.91
C GLY A 48 4.37 17.49 -27.59
N SER A 49 3.79 16.57 -26.82
CA SER A 49 4.43 15.27 -26.46
C SER A 49 4.48 14.24 -27.59
N GLY A 50 3.88 14.49 -28.76
CA GLY A 50 3.85 13.57 -29.90
C GLY A 50 3.01 12.30 -29.69
N VAL A 51 2.52 12.05 -28.47
CA VAL A 51 1.65 10.93 -28.11
C VAL A 51 0.20 11.43 -28.01
N SER A 52 -0.64 11.06 -28.97
CA SER A 52 -2.08 11.31 -28.90
C SER A 52 -2.78 10.17 -28.16
N ARG A 53 -2.93 10.28 -26.84
CA ARG A 53 -3.88 9.44 -26.10
C ARG A 53 -5.24 10.10 -26.08
N SER A 54 -6.30 9.34 -26.31
CA SER A 54 -7.66 9.86 -26.17
C SER A 54 -7.96 10.18 -24.69
N PHE A 55 -8.83 11.16 -24.43
CA PHE A 55 -9.28 11.44 -23.07
C PHE A 55 -9.89 10.19 -22.40
N GLY A 56 -10.59 9.35 -23.18
CA GLY A 56 -11.15 8.10 -22.71
C GLY A 56 -10.09 7.10 -22.24
N GLU A 57 -8.98 6.95 -22.97
CA GLU A 57 -7.87 6.09 -22.55
C GLU A 57 -7.23 6.55 -21.26
N VAL A 58 -6.95 7.85 -21.12
CA VAL A 58 -6.36 8.43 -19.90
C VAL A 58 -7.30 8.23 -18.73
N PHE A 59 -8.60 8.48 -18.92
CA PHE A 59 -9.59 8.31 -17.88
C PHE A 59 -9.70 6.85 -17.40
N VAL A 60 -9.74 5.89 -18.33
CA VAL A 60 -9.83 4.46 -18.01
C VAL A 60 -8.55 3.97 -17.30
N ASP A 61 -7.36 4.34 -17.79
CA ASP A 61 -6.09 3.94 -17.18
C ASP A 61 -5.94 4.51 -15.76
N ALA A 62 -6.23 5.80 -15.58
CA ALA A 62 -6.16 6.46 -14.29
C ALA A 62 -7.21 5.89 -13.32
N PHE A 63 -8.50 5.95 -13.66
CA PHE A 63 -9.57 5.48 -12.78
C PHE A 63 -9.42 3.99 -12.45
N GLY A 64 -9.06 3.16 -13.42
CA GLY A 64 -8.79 1.75 -13.20
C GLY A 64 -7.61 1.52 -12.27
N THR A 65 -6.49 2.23 -12.47
CA THR A 65 -5.30 2.10 -11.60
C THR A 65 -5.59 2.53 -10.16
N TYR A 66 -6.27 3.66 -9.95
CA TYR A 66 -6.66 4.10 -8.60
C TYR A 66 -7.69 3.17 -7.97
N GLY A 67 -8.64 2.66 -8.75
CA GLY A 67 -9.60 1.66 -8.30
C GLY A 67 -8.92 0.37 -7.84
N LEU A 68 -7.92 -0.11 -8.58
CA LEU A 68 -7.11 -1.27 -8.18
C LEU A 68 -6.31 -0.99 -6.91
N LEU A 69 -5.63 0.16 -6.82
CA LEU A 69 -4.86 0.53 -5.63
C LEU A 69 -5.77 0.61 -4.40
N PHE A 70 -6.91 1.31 -4.52
CA PHE A 70 -7.92 1.40 -3.47
C PHE A 70 -8.37 0.02 -3.00
N PHE A 71 -8.69 -0.87 -3.94
CA PHE A 71 -9.11 -2.23 -3.63
C PHE A 71 -8.01 -3.03 -2.93
N ILE A 72 -6.77 -2.99 -3.43
CA ILE A 72 -5.64 -3.72 -2.84
C ILE A 72 -5.39 -3.24 -1.42
N VAL A 73 -5.31 -1.92 -1.19
CA VAL A 73 -5.13 -1.32 0.14
C VAL A 73 -6.28 -1.71 1.05
N LEU A 74 -7.53 -1.60 0.60
CA LEU A 74 -8.69 -1.96 1.41
C LEU A 74 -8.66 -3.42 1.86
N VAL A 75 -8.37 -4.37 0.96
CA VAL A 75 -8.30 -5.79 1.34
C VAL A 75 -7.07 -6.06 2.22
N HIS A 76 -5.97 -5.35 2.01
CA HIS A 76 -4.81 -5.39 2.88
C HIS A 76 -5.15 -4.96 4.32
N GLU A 77 -5.85 -3.83 4.50
CA GLU A 77 -6.33 -3.37 5.81
C GLU A 77 -7.32 -4.36 6.45
N PHE A 78 -8.22 -4.94 5.67
CA PHE A 78 -9.07 -6.03 6.15
C PHE A 78 -8.24 -7.23 6.64
N GLY A 79 -7.10 -7.50 6.00
CA GLY A 79 -6.13 -8.48 6.47
C GLY A 79 -5.72 -8.22 7.92
N HIS A 80 -5.32 -6.99 8.25
CA HIS A 80 -5.00 -6.61 9.64
C HIS A 80 -6.19 -6.77 10.59
N CYS A 81 -7.38 -6.28 10.22
CA CYS A 81 -8.57 -6.39 11.06
C CYS A 81 -8.94 -7.85 11.35
N PHE A 82 -8.89 -8.72 10.33
CA PHE A 82 -9.13 -10.15 10.52
C PHE A 82 -8.01 -10.84 11.29
N GLY A 83 -6.75 -10.42 11.10
CA GLY A 83 -5.62 -10.87 11.89
C GLY A 83 -5.80 -10.57 13.38
N ALA A 84 -6.19 -9.34 13.72
CA ALA A 84 -6.49 -8.92 15.10
C ALA A 84 -7.62 -9.74 15.72
N ARG A 85 -8.74 -9.90 15.00
CA ARG A 85 -9.87 -10.70 15.47
C ARG A 85 -9.53 -12.19 15.62
N ALA A 86 -8.70 -12.74 14.74
CA ALA A 86 -8.26 -14.14 14.80
C ALA A 86 -7.38 -14.45 16.02
N VAL A 87 -6.68 -13.46 16.57
CA VAL A 87 -5.90 -13.60 17.80
C VAL A 87 -6.68 -13.21 19.06
N GLY A 88 -7.99 -12.95 18.95
CA GLY A 88 -8.87 -12.59 20.05
C GLY A 88 -8.87 -11.09 20.40
N GLY A 89 -8.42 -10.23 19.50
CA GLY A 89 -8.49 -8.77 19.62
C GLY A 89 -9.71 -8.15 18.94
N GLU A 90 -9.77 -6.83 18.97
CA GLU A 90 -10.85 -6.03 18.39
C GLU A 90 -10.36 -5.23 17.17
N ALA A 91 -11.28 -4.96 16.24
CA ALA A 91 -11.00 -4.16 15.05
C ALA A 91 -12.31 -3.63 14.50
N ASP A 92 -12.48 -2.31 14.55
CA ASP A 92 -13.79 -1.68 14.37
C ASP A 92 -13.85 -0.70 13.20
N GLU A 93 -12.68 -0.28 12.70
CA GLU A 93 -12.62 0.81 11.75
C GLU A 93 -11.41 0.74 10.82
N ILE A 94 -11.63 1.06 9.55
CA ILE A 94 -10.61 1.27 8.53
C ILE A 94 -10.79 2.69 7.98
N LEU A 95 -9.75 3.52 8.09
CA LEU A 95 -9.66 4.82 7.45
C LEU A 95 -8.68 4.73 6.26
N LEU A 96 -9.19 4.88 5.05
CA LEU A 96 -8.35 4.90 3.85
C LEU A 96 -7.81 6.30 3.55
N TRP A 97 -6.50 6.36 3.32
CA TRP A 97 -5.71 7.54 3.02
C TRP A 97 -4.94 7.36 1.70
N PRO A 98 -4.48 8.45 1.05
CA PRO A 98 -3.74 8.36 -0.21
C PRO A 98 -2.45 7.53 -0.12
N LEU A 99 -1.83 7.53 1.06
CA LEU A 99 -0.54 6.89 1.32
C LEU A 99 -0.68 5.48 1.92
N GLY A 100 -1.91 4.99 2.17
CA GLY A 100 -2.17 3.70 2.82
C GLY A 100 -3.51 3.68 3.55
N GLY A 101 -3.78 2.66 4.34
CA GLY A 101 -4.91 2.63 5.27
C GLY A 101 -4.47 2.70 6.72
N LEU A 102 -5.36 3.15 7.58
CA LEU A 102 -5.23 3.13 9.03
C LEU A 102 -6.34 2.23 9.56
N ALA A 103 -6.03 0.96 9.78
CA ALA A 103 -6.89 0.04 10.51
C ALA A 103 -6.72 0.26 12.02
N THR A 104 -7.82 0.53 12.72
CA THR A 104 -7.81 0.58 14.19
C THR A 104 -7.94 -0.84 14.70
N THR A 105 -6.81 -1.44 15.09
CA THR A 105 -6.75 -2.80 15.64
C THR A 105 -6.22 -2.80 17.07
N ASP A 106 -6.86 -3.57 17.94
CA ASP A 106 -6.45 -3.77 19.34
C ASP A 106 -6.22 -5.27 19.62
N PRO A 107 -5.07 -5.85 19.23
CA PRO A 107 -4.72 -7.23 19.54
C PRO A 107 -4.29 -7.40 21.01
N PRO A 108 -4.45 -8.59 21.61
CA PRO A 108 -3.99 -8.84 22.98
C PRO A 108 -2.51 -8.53 23.17
N HIS A 109 -2.14 -8.05 24.36
CA HIS A 109 -0.79 -7.53 24.66
C HIS A 109 0.29 -8.63 24.77
N ASN A 110 0.63 -9.26 23.65
CA ASN A 110 1.72 -10.21 23.52
C ASN A 110 2.33 -10.16 22.12
N ALA A 111 3.63 -10.49 22.04
CA ALA A 111 4.42 -10.43 20.80
C ALA A 111 3.80 -11.19 19.62
N ARG A 112 3.23 -12.38 19.88
CA ARG A 112 2.65 -13.23 18.83
C ARG A 112 1.40 -12.59 18.22
N ALA A 113 0.51 -12.04 19.04
CA ALA A 113 -0.72 -11.42 18.58
C ALA A 113 -0.43 -10.17 17.73
N TYR A 114 0.50 -9.33 18.17
CA TYR A 114 0.95 -8.17 17.38
C TYR A 114 1.60 -8.60 16.06
N PHE A 115 2.47 -9.61 16.09
CA PHE A 115 3.10 -10.13 14.87
C PHE A 115 2.07 -10.68 13.88
N LEU A 116 1.14 -11.51 14.33
CA LEU A 116 0.12 -12.11 13.46
C LEU A 116 -0.81 -11.04 12.87
N THR A 117 -1.17 -10.03 13.66
CA THR A 117 -1.98 -8.90 13.20
C THR A 117 -1.24 -8.09 12.13
N ALA A 118 0.01 -7.72 12.39
CA ALA A 118 0.85 -6.98 11.45
C ALA A 118 1.15 -7.80 10.18
N ALA A 119 1.39 -9.10 10.29
CA ALA A 119 1.69 -9.95 9.15
C ALA A 119 0.45 -10.26 8.27
N ALA A 120 -0.76 -10.12 8.81
CA ALA A 120 -1.98 -10.48 8.09
C ALA A 120 -2.26 -9.58 6.88
N GLY A 121 -1.94 -8.28 6.95
CA GLY A 121 -2.02 -7.37 5.79
C GLY A 121 -1.08 -7.79 4.65
N PRO A 122 0.25 -7.88 4.87
CA PRO A 122 1.20 -8.35 3.87
C PRO A 122 0.85 -9.74 3.32
N ALA A 123 0.29 -10.65 4.14
CA ALA A 123 -0.13 -11.97 3.68
C ALA A 123 -1.21 -11.91 2.58
N VAL A 124 -2.14 -10.94 2.65
CA VAL A 124 -3.11 -10.69 1.57
C VAL A 124 -2.40 -10.36 0.25
N ASN A 125 -1.40 -9.48 0.30
CA ASN A 125 -0.65 -9.10 -0.90
C ASN A 125 0.19 -10.26 -1.44
N VAL A 126 0.74 -11.13 -0.58
CA VAL A 126 1.40 -12.37 -1.01
C VAL A 126 0.41 -13.26 -1.78
N ILE A 127 -0.79 -13.45 -1.26
CA ILE A 127 -1.84 -14.24 -1.93
C ILE A 127 -2.18 -13.63 -3.30
N PHE A 128 -2.39 -12.31 -3.37
CA PHE A 128 -2.63 -11.62 -4.64
C PHE A 128 -1.49 -11.79 -5.64
N CYS A 129 -0.24 -11.66 -5.19
CA CYS A 129 0.93 -11.87 -6.05
C CYS A 129 0.97 -13.29 -6.59
N VAL A 130 0.82 -14.31 -5.73
CA VAL A 130 0.90 -15.73 -6.12
C VAL A 130 -0.23 -16.09 -7.09
N LEU A 131 -1.47 -15.71 -6.77
CA LEU A 131 -2.63 -16.01 -7.61
C LEU A 131 -2.51 -15.33 -8.98
N THR A 132 -2.19 -14.04 -9.00
CA THR A 132 -2.12 -13.27 -10.24
C THR A 132 -0.94 -13.68 -11.09
N ALA A 133 0.22 -13.97 -10.49
CA ALA A 133 1.37 -14.52 -11.21
C ALA A 133 1.02 -15.87 -11.85
N THR A 134 0.36 -16.75 -11.11
CA THR A 134 -0.05 -18.07 -11.63
C THR A 134 -0.98 -17.91 -12.83
N VAL A 135 -2.03 -17.09 -12.71
CA VAL A 135 -2.97 -16.81 -13.81
C VAL A 135 -2.26 -16.20 -15.02
N LEU A 136 -1.38 -15.22 -14.81
CA LEU A 136 -0.62 -14.57 -15.89
C LEU A 136 0.29 -15.56 -16.64
N ILE A 137 0.99 -16.44 -15.92
CA ILE A 137 1.87 -17.45 -16.52
C ILE A 137 1.05 -18.43 -17.36
N PHE A 138 -0.09 -18.92 -16.84
CA PHE A 138 -0.97 -19.81 -17.60
C PHE A 138 -1.59 -19.14 -18.83
N TRP A 139 -1.97 -17.86 -18.73
CA TRP A 139 -2.63 -17.15 -19.82
C TRP A 139 -1.68 -16.74 -20.93
N THR A 140 -0.48 -16.28 -20.58
CA THR A 140 0.52 -15.82 -21.55
C THR A 140 1.43 -16.94 -22.04
N GLY A 141 1.47 -18.07 -21.33
CA GLY A 141 2.44 -19.14 -21.56
C GLY A 141 3.89 -18.74 -21.28
N ARG A 142 4.11 -17.58 -20.65
CA ARG A 142 5.43 -16.96 -20.45
C ARG A 142 5.63 -16.59 -18.99
N SER A 143 6.70 -17.10 -18.38
CA SER A 143 7.10 -16.69 -17.03
C SER A 143 7.58 -15.23 -16.96
N ALA A 144 8.09 -14.69 -18.07
CA ALA A 144 8.53 -13.30 -18.18
C ALA A 144 7.40 -12.26 -18.06
N ALA A 145 6.12 -12.71 -18.10
CA ALA A 145 4.96 -11.85 -17.88
C ALA A 145 4.84 -11.35 -16.43
N VAL A 146 5.55 -11.96 -15.49
CA VAL A 146 5.52 -11.59 -14.07
C VAL A 146 6.71 -10.69 -13.75
N PRO A 147 6.51 -9.37 -13.56
CA PRO A 147 7.59 -8.43 -13.26
C PRO A 147 8.05 -8.60 -11.81
N LEU A 148 8.93 -9.58 -11.56
CA LEU A 148 9.52 -9.84 -10.24
C LEU A 148 10.60 -8.82 -9.85
N ASN A 149 10.88 -7.82 -10.68
CA ASN A 149 11.91 -6.81 -10.38
C ASN A 149 11.33 -5.75 -9.42
N PRO A 150 11.84 -5.64 -8.19
CA PRO A 150 11.35 -4.68 -7.19
C PRO A 150 11.56 -3.21 -7.59
N PHE A 151 12.54 -2.92 -8.46
CA PHE A 151 12.82 -1.57 -8.94
C PHE A 151 11.98 -1.17 -10.17
N HIS A 152 11.37 -2.15 -10.83
CA HIS A 152 10.50 -1.94 -12.00
C HIS A 152 9.24 -2.82 -11.93
N PRO A 153 8.38 -2.67 -10.91
CA PRO A 153 7.23 -3.54 -10.67
C PRO A 153 6.16 -3.49 -11.77
N PHE A 154 6.22 -2.47 -12.65
CA PHE A 154 5.27 -2.26 -13.74
C PHE A 154 5.84 -2.58 -15.12
N ARG A 155 7.11 -2.98 -15.23
CA ARG A 155 7.74 -3.33 -16.51
C ARG A 155 7.96 -4.85 -16.57
N PRO A 156 7.29 -5.56 -17.49
CA PRO A 156 7.72 -6.90 -17.88
C PRO A 156 9.19 -6.85 -18.32
N ILE A 157 9.92 -7.97 -18.18
CA ILE A 157 11.34 -8.04 -18.57
C ILE A 157 11.51 -7.76 -20.09
N ASP A 158 10.42 -7.90 -20.86
CA ASP A 158 10.42 -7.81 -22.31
C ASP A 158 9.45 -6.70 -22.79
N SER A 159 9.96 -5.68 -23.50
CA SER A 159 9.14 -4.61 -24.08
C SER A 159 8.17 -5.12 -25.15
N GLU A 160 8.55 -6.17 -25.89
CA GLU A 160 7.68 -6.82 -26.88
C GLU A 160 6.45 -7.47 -26.24
N LEU A 161 6.60 -8.03 -25.04
CA LEU A 161 5.49 -8.65 -24.33
C LEU A 161 4.44 -7.60 -23.96
N PHE A 162 4.87 -6.43 -23.47
CA PHE A 162 3.98 -5.33 -23.08
C PHE A 162 3.05 -4.88 -24.22
N PHE A 163 3.58 -4.72 -25.44
CA PHE A 163 2.76 -4.31 -26.60
C PHE A 163 1.86 -5.42 -27.14
N SER A 164 2.08 -6.68 -26.74
CA SER A 164 1.27 -7.84 -27.15
C SER A 164 0.14 -8.20 -26.18
N LEU A 165 0.07 -7.53 -25.02
CA LEU A 165 -0.93 -7.85 -23.99
C LEU A 165 -2.34 -7.43 -24.45
N THR A 166 -3.30 -8.33 -24.22
CA THR A 166 -4.72 -7.95 -24.23
C THR A 166 -5.03 -6.99 -23.07
N ALA A 167 -6.13 -6.24 -23.15
CA ALA A 167 -6.53 -5.31 -22.10
C ALA A 167 -6.63 -5.99 -20.71
N ALA A 168 -7.16 -7.21 -20.65
CA ALA A 168 -7.29 -7.94 -19.39
C ALA A 168 -5.94 -8.42 -18.83
N GLN A 169 -5.00 -8.83 -19.69
CA GLN A 169 -3.64 -9.16 -19.26
C GLN A 169 -2.88 -7.92 -18.78
N PHE A 170 -3.06 -6.78 -19.45
CA PHE A 170 -2.51 -5.50 -19.01
C PHE A 170 -2.97 -5.16 -17.59
N TRP A 171 -4.28 -5.24 -17.33
CA TRP A 171 -4.83 -4.98 -15.99
C TRP A 171 -4.36 -6.00 -14.94
N ALA A 172 -4.20 -7.28 -15.30
CA ALA A 172 -3.66 -8.29 -14.40
C ALA A 172 -2.18 -8.03 -14.06
N VAL A 173 -1.35 -7.62 -15.03
CA VAL A 173 0.04 -7.20 -14.78
C VAL A 173 0.08 -5.97 -13.87
N ARG A 174 -0.81 -4.99 -14.09
CA ARG A 174 -0.95 -3.81 -13.22
C ARG A 174 -1.32 -4.19 -11.79
N PHE A 175 -2.32 -5.07 -11.62
CA PHE A 175 -2.74 -5.56 -10.32
C PHE A 175 -1.59 -6.27 -9.59
N PHE A 176 -0.89 -7.19 -10.28
CA PHE A 176 0.29 -7.85 -9.72
C PHE A 176 1.35 -6.82 -9.30
N GLY A 177 1.69 -5.88 -10.17
CA GLY A 177 2.71 -4.87 -9.88
C GLY A 177 2.36 -4.00 -8.67
N LEU A 178 1.10 -3.57 -8.55
CA LEU A 178 0.62 -2.81 -7.40
C LEU A 178 0.65 -3.64 -6.10
N SER A 179 0.14 -4.87 -6.11
CA SER A 179 0.18 -5.76 -4.93
C SER A 179 1.61 -6.10 -4.52
N TYR A 180 2.49 -6.35 -5.49
CA TYR A 180 3.90 -6.65 -5.25
C TYR A 180 4.63 -5.45 -4.67
N LEU A 181 4.37 -4.25 -5.20
CA LEU A 181 4.93 -3.02 -4.69
C LEU A 181 4.49 -2.74 -3.25
N LEU A 182 3.18 -2.87 -2.98
CA LEU A 182 2.64 -2.69 -1.63
C LEU A 182 3.24 -3.72 -0.65
N LEU A 183 3.39 -4.97 -1.08
CA LEU A 183 4.05 -6.02 -0.31
C LEU A 183 5.50 -5.66 0.03
N LEU A 184 6.29 -5.27 -0.97
CA LEU A 184 7.70 -4.92 -0.77
C LEU A 184 7.85 -3.75 0.20
N PHE A 185 7.03 -2.70 0.03
CA PHE A 185 7.06 -1.55 0.92
C PHE A 185 6.65 -1.93 2.33
N ASN A 186 5.52 -2.61 2.51
CA ASN A 186 5.06 -2.97 3.85
C ASN A 186 5.92 -4.01 4.53
N LEU A 187 6.81 -4.74 3.83
CA LEU A 187 7.80 -5.62 4.48
C LEU A 187 9.10 -4.91 4.87
N LEU A 188 9.30 -3.63 4.51
CA LEU A 188 10.48 -2.90 4.97
C LEU A 188 10.47 -2.77 6.51
N PRO A 189 11.62 -2.99 7.17
CA PRO A 189 11.74 -2.93 8.63
C PRO A 189 11.77 -1.48 9.15
N ILE A 190 10.85 -0.65 8.69
CA ILE A 190 10.78 0.79 8.94
C ILE A 190 9.44 1.09 9.57
N LEU A 191 9.41 1.61 10.81
CA LEU A 191 8.16 2.16 11.34
C LEU A 191 7.77 3.41 10.53
N PRO A 192 6.49 3.61 10.21
CA PRO A 192 5.29 2.91 10.74
C PRO A 192 4.84 1.66 9.94
N LEU A 193 5.59 1.22 8.92
CA LEU A 193 5.21 0.11 8.04
C LEU A 193 5.11 -1.24 8.79
N ASP A 194 4.35 -2.18 8.23
CA ASP A 194 4.07 -3.47 8.87
C ASP A 194 5.35 -4.25 9.22
N GLY A 195 6.36 -4.19 8.36
CA GLY A 195 7.64 -4.85 8.55
C GLY A 195 8.40 -4.31 9.76
N GLY A 196 8.26 -3.01 10.05
CA GLY A 196 8.76 -2.39 11.28
C GLY A 196 8.01 -2.90 12.51
N GLN A 197 6.68 -3.03 12.44
CA GLN A 197 5.86 -3.58 13.52
C GLN A 197 6.13 -5.08 13.76
N MET A 198 6.34 -5.84 12.68
CA MET A 198 6.73 -7.25 12.70
C MET A 198 8.12 -7.39 13.33
N LEU A 199 9.10 -6.56 12.93
CA LEU A 199 10.44 -6.54 13.54
C LEU A 199 10.34 -6.24 15.05
N GLN A 200 9.58 -5.21 15.43
CA GLN A 200 9.35 -4.85 16.83
C GLN A 200 8.77 -6.04 17.62
N SER A 201 7.76 -6.71 17.05
CA SER A 201 7.09 -7.85 17.68
C SER A 201 8.03 -9.04 17.85
N VAL A 202 8.88 -9.33 16.86
CA VAL A 202 9.89 -10.40 16.95
C VAL A 202 10.94 -10.08 18.01
N LEU A 203 11.38 -8.83 18.12
CA LEU A 203 12.35 -8.42 19.13
C LEU A 203 11.75 -8.42 20.54
N TRP A 204 10.44 -8.15 20.67
CA TRP A 204 9.74 -8.03 21.95
C TRP A 204 9.94 -9.27 22.83
N SER A 205 9.81 -10.48 22.28
CA SER A 205 9.98 -11.70 23.07
C SER A 205 11.37 -11.84 23.71
N ALA A 206 12.41 -11.26 23.10
CA ALA A 206 13.78 -11.35 23.58
C ALA A 206 14.26 -10.12 24.37
N ARG A 207 13.76 -8.92 24.07
CA ARG A 207 14.29 -7.65 24.60
C ARG A 207 13.31 -6.87 25.48
N GLY A 208 12.05 -7.30 25.55
CA GLY A 208 10.98 -6.56 26.21
C GLY A 208 10.43 -5.43 25.35
N TYR A 209 9.17 -5.05 25.58
CA TYR A 209 8.40 -4.15 24.71
C TYR A 209 9.11 -2.83 24.40
N ARG A 210 9.59 -2.15 25.45
CA ARG A 210 10.22 -0.83 25.36
C ARG A 210 11.47 -0.83 24.48
N LYS A 211 12.42 -1.74 24.75
CA LYS A 211 13.67 -1.83 23.98
C LYS A 211 13.43 -2.21 22.53
N SER A 212 12.46 -3.08 22.27
CA SER A 212 12.09 -3.43 20.90
C SER A 212 11.51 -2.26 20.13
N MET A 213 10.69 -1.43 20.78
CA MET A 213 10.19 -0.20 20.18
C MET A 213 11.34 0.78 19.88
N GLU A 214 12.26 0.98 20.83
CA GLU A 214 13.45 1.83 20.62
C GLU A 214 14.29 1.37 19.40
N ILE A 215 14.51 0.06 19.25
CA ILE A 215 15.24 -0.51 18.10
C ILE A 215 14.45 -0.34 16.79
N ALA A 216 13.14 -0.59 16.81
CA ALA A 216 12.30 -0.47 15.63
C ALA A 216 12.21 0.99 15.15
N THR A 217 12.08 1.95 16.07
CA THR A 217 12.13 3.39 15.77
C THR A 217 13.49 3.80 15.21
N ALA A 218 14.60 3.36 15.82
CA ALA A 218 15.94 3.67 15.32
C ALA A 218 16.17 3.10 13.92
N THR A 219 15.72 1.86 13.67
CA THR A 219 15.80 1.22 12.35
C THR A 219 14.93 1.95 11.34
N GLY A 220 13.75 2.42 11.75
CA GLY A 220 12.86 3.27 10.96
C GLY A 220 13.53 4.57 10.51
N MET A 221 14.13 5.31 11.44
CA MET A 221 14.85 6.56 11.11
C MET A 221 15.99 6.33 10.12
N VAL A 222 16.83 5.32 10.36
CA VAL A 222 17.95 4.99 9.45
C VAL A 222 17.40 4.57 8.08
N GLY A 223 16.38 3.73 8.05
CA GLY A 223 15.74 3.30 6.81
C GLY A 223 15.14 4.45 6.02
N ALA A 224 14.42 5.37 6.67
CA ALA A 224 13.84 6.55 6.03
C ALA A 224 14.93 7.44 5.40
N ILE A 225 16.06 7.64 6.09
CA ILE A 225 17.21 8.38 5.56
C ILE A 225 17.79 7.67 4.34
N VAL A 226 18.02 6.37 4.41
CA VAL A 226 18.58 5.60 3.28
C VAL A 226 17.66 5.65 2.07
N VAL A 227 16.36 5.42 2.27
CA VAL A 227 15.36 5.51 1.20
C VAL A 227 15.33 6.92 0.60
N GLY A 228 15.37 7.96 1.43
CA GLY A 228 15.42 9.35 0.98
C GLY A 228 16.67 9.67 0.15
N VAL A 229 17.84 9.20 0.57
CA VAL A 229 19.09 9.39 -0.19
C VAL A 229 19.03 8.63 -1.51
N VAL A 230 18.60 7.37 -1.51
CA VAL A 230 18.46 6.58 -2.75
C VAL A 230 17.48 7.23 -3.72
N ALA A 231 16.39 7.81 -3.22
CA ALA A 231 15.40 8.52 -4.05
C ALA A 231 16.00 9.71 -4.82
N LEU A 232 17.04 10.36 -4.30
CA LEU A 232 17.72 11.49 -4.98
C LEU A 232 18.57 11.03 -6.18
N PHE A 233 18.99 9.77 -6.20
CA PHE A 233 19.83 9.21 -7.27
C PHE A 233 19.03 8.46 -8.34
N ILE A 234 17.73 8.28 -8.14
CA ILE A 234 16.83 7.65 -9.10
C ILE A 234 15.98 8.75 -9.73
N GLU A 235 16.32 9.15 -10.96
CA GLU A 235 15.73 10.29 -11.69
C GLU A 235 14.21 10.19 -11.98
N GLU A 236 13.53 9.12 -11.52
CA GLU A 236 12.13 8.81 -11.85
C GLU A 236 11.29 8.31 -10.64
N SER A 237 11.68 8.61 -9.39
CA SER A 237 11.02 8.04 -8.21
C SER A 237 10.39 9.05 -7.25
N TRP A 238 9.41 9.82 -7.74
CA TRP A 238 8.52 10.61 -6.87
C TRP A 238 7.91 9.75 -5.74
N LEU A 239 7.62 8.48 -6.02
CA LEU A 239 7.11 7.50 -5.06
C LEU A 239 8.09 7.24 -3.89
N LEU A 240 9.39 7.08 -4.15
CA LEU A 240 10.39 6.87 -3.09
C LEU A 240 10.57 8.13 -2.24
N LEU A 241 10.45 9.31 -2.85
CA LEU A 241 10.50 10.59 -2.16
C LEU A 241 9.30 10.77 -1.21
N MET A 242 8.09 10.39 -1.63
CA MET A 242 6.91 10.44 -0.75
C MET A 242 7.04 9.49 0.45
N ILE A 243 7.63 8.31 0.24
CA ILE A 243 7.84 7.30 1.28
C ILE A 243 8.90 7.74 2.28
N ALA A 244 9.99 8.37 1.82
CA ALA A 244 11.03 8.93 2.69
C ALA A 244 10.51 10.07 3.58
N VAL A 245 9.66 10.95 3.02
CA VAL A 245 9.06 12.06 3.77
C VAL A 245 8.08 11.54 4.82
N PHE A 246 7.31 10.48 4.53
CA PHE A 246 6.34 9.92 5.47
C PHE A 246 7.00 9.13 6.61
N GLY A 247 7.98 8.28 6.31
CA GLY A 247 8.74 7.54 7.32
C GLY A 247 9.57 8.44 8.26
N TYR A 248 9.79 9.71 7.90
CA TYR A 248 10.41 10.70 8.78
C TYR A 248 9.40 11.45 9.67
N LEU A 249 8.15 11.60 9.24
CA LEU A 249 7.12 12.40 9.91
C LEU A 249 6.25 11.61 10.91
N THR A 250 6.38 10.29 10.95
CA THR A 250 5.61 9.37 11.81
C THR A 250 6.52 8.62 12.76
#